data_AF-A0A1G7V5M9-F1
#
_entry.id   AF-A0A1G7V5M9-F1
#
_cell.length_a   1.000
_cell.length_b   1.000
_cell.length_c   1.000
_cell.angle_alpha   90.00
_cell.angle_beta   90.00
_cell.angle_gamma   90.00
#
_symmetry.space_group_name_H-M   'P 1'
#
loop_
_entity.id
_entity.type
_entity.pdbx_description
1 polymer ?
#
loop_
_entity_poly.entity_id
_entity_poly.type
_entity_poly.pdbx_seq_one_letter_code
_entity_poly.pdbx_strand_id
1 'polypeptide(L)'
;MPCTILYASGGAVTAMKRSIWVILASAVALAANGALIAAARGEPPQRAPRFVTDDLGRALTLHGFLGADVAEPGATEPGAVTPDIVEAGTAEWGTAGAGTAERGIVDAGGGAAVGKRDSEQEQERRDLGANVVRLPLRWGAVEPSPDFYDTKYLNKVAEHVAWYGRQGYHVILDMRHGLPAPVLPDGDLPDGAPPDGAPPDGAPPDGAPRDGALPGAGIASRQAGVNSDSAPVPGMAVPEQWRRLRAVDDFWTSADADSDLTRRYARAWRAVAARVAREPGVLGYDLMDHPPRGSLAGPAFERGPLAALYRLCVEEIRTVDPDSWIFLEPQPGGVTWGLPSGLPAVDDPRRGEPRIGLAPHLHPPPLSLGTDYTGTARAWTDQTLAWWRDNTLRTAERLNAPVVLGEFGVDMARPGAAAFVEKVLNMTDESGMGRLYRPNPPSGLRPYTADREAEESTAERTTGEHALARAYPRAVAGVPELVRVERGRVTVRLRSDRRISGDTEIYLPPGDFPEGGTLTASAASTVSRWDPARRVLSVTTDPSVPVHTLTVTRS
;
A
#
# COMPACT_ATOMS: atom_id res chain seq x y z
N MET A 1 -29.49 52.99 26.12
CA MET A 1 -29.84 51.57 25.95
C MET A 1 -28.76 50.90 25.12
N PRO A 2 -27.82 50.15 25.72
CA PRO A 2 -26.96 49.24 24.98
C PRO A 2 -27.56 47.82 25.02
N CYS A 3 -27.50 47.12 23.88
CA CYS A 3 -28.01 45.77 23.70
C CYS A 3 -26.89 44.76 24.02
N THR A 4 -27.13 43.89 24.99
CA THR A 4 -26.21 42.84 25.43
C THR A 4 -26.20 41.69 24.44
N ILE A 5 -25.02 41.37 23.88
CA ILE A 5 -24.79 40.17 23.07
C ILE A 5 -24.57 38.99 24.03
N LEU A 6 -25.50 38.02 24.03
CA LEU A 6 -25.36 36.74 24.71
C LEU A 6 -24.55 35.77 23.84
N TYR A 7 -23.36 35.38 24.32
CA TYR A 7 -22.54 34.30 23.76
C TYR A 7 -23.27 32.94 23.90
N ALA A 8 -23.57 32.29 22.77
CA ALA A 8 -24.05 30.92 22.72
C ALA A 8 -22.92 29.97 22.25
N SER A 9 -21.92 29.73 23.11
CA SER A 9 -20.77 28.86 22.84
C SER A 9 -20.93 27.41 23.32
N GLY A 10 -22.16 26.98 23.71
CA GLY A 10 -22.42 25.61 24.21
C GLY A 10 -23.07 24.64 23.20
N GLY A 11 -23.66 25.12 22.11
CA GLY A 11 -24.47 24.31 21.19
C GLY A 11 -23.68 23.43 20.22
N ALA A 12 -22.62 23.99 19.62
CA ALA A 12 -21.86 23.32 18.54
C ALA A 12 -21.05 22.10 19.04
N VAL A 13 -20.44 22.19 20.22
CA VAL A 13 -19.68 21.08 20.83
C VAL A 13 -20.60 19.91 21.21
N THR A 14 -21.84 20.21 21.59
CA THR A 14 -22.83 19.20 21.99
C THR A 14 -23.46 18.51 20.79
N ALA A 15 -23.65 19.24 19.67
CA ALA A 15 -24.10 18.67 18.41
C ALA A 15 -23.03 17.76 17.77
N MET A 16 -21.76 18.18 17.76
CA MET A 16 -20.65 17.39 17.22
C MET A 16 -20.43 16.08 17.99
N LYS A 17 -20.52 16.13 19.33
CA LYS A 17 -20.50 14.91 20.16
C LYS A 17 -21.68 13.99 19.85
N ARG A 18 -22.88 14.53 19.62
CA ARG A 18 -24.06 13.72 19.27
C ARG A 18 -23.92 13.04 17.91
N SER A 19 -23.35 13.70 16.90
CA SER A 19 -23.11 13.10 15.58
C SER A 19 -22.09 11.95 15.65
N ILE A 20 -20.99 12.13 16.39
CA ILE A 20 -20.00 11.06 16.66
C ILE A 20 -20.66 9.87 17.36
N TRP A 21 -21.53 10.10 18.36
CA TRP A 21 -22.27 9.03 19.02
C TRP A 21 -23.27 8.33 18.11
N VAL A 22 -23.88 9.02 17.14
CA VAL A 22 -24.78 8.41 16.15
C VAL A 22 -24.00 7.58 15.12
N ILE A 23 -22.83 8.05 14.67
CA ILE A 23 -21.93 7.28 13.80
C ILE A 23 -21.41 6.04 14.54
N LEU A 24 -20.94 6.20 15.78
CA LEU A 24 -20.55 5.08 16.63
C LEU A 24 -21.71 4.12 16.85
N ALA A 25 -22.92 4.60 17.17
CA ALA A 25 -24.09 3.74 17.35
C ALA A 25 -24.49 3.01 16.06
N SER A 26 -24.34 3.64 14.90
CA SER A 26 -24.63 3.04 13.59
C SER A 26 -23.58 2.01 13.21
N ALA A 27 -22.29 2.33 13.41
CA ALA A 27 -21.18 1.39 13.27
C ALA A 27 -21.33 0.21 14.23
N VAL A 28 -21.78 0.45 15.47
CA VAL A 28 -22.09 -0.56 16.49
C VAL A 28 -23.28 -1.43 16.10
N ALA A 29 -24.35 -0.87 15.52
CA ALA A 29 -25.49 -1.64 15.04
C ALA A 29 -25.12 -2.52 13.82
N LEU A 30 -24.29 -2.00 12.91
CA LEU A 30 -23.74 -2.75 11.77
C LEU A 30 -22.76 -3.84 12.22
N ALA A 31 -21.91 -3.55 13.21
CA ALA A 31 -21.00 -4.49 13.85
C ALA A 31 -21.74 -5.61 14.61
N ALA A 32 -22.79 -5.27 15.36
CA ALA A 32 -23.62 -6.23 16.07
C ALA A 32 -24.40 -7.15 15.10
N ASN A 33 -24.88 -6.61 13.97
CA ASN A 33 -25.43 -7.43 12.88
C ASN A 33 -24.35 -8.29 12.21
N GLY A 34 -23.12 -7.79 12.08
CA GLY A 34 -21.95 -8.55 11.66
C GLY A 34 -21.66 -9.75 12.57
N ALA A 35 -21.77 -9.58 13.89
CA ALA A 35 -21.62 -10.65 14.87
C ALA A 35 -22.74 -11.70 14.81
N LEU A 36 -23.99 -11.28 14.62
CA LEU A 36 -25.14 -12.19 14.40
C LEU A 36 -24.99 -13.00 13.10
N ILE A 37 -24.52 -12.38 12.02
CA ILE A 37 -24.25 -13.04 10.74
C ILE A 37 -23.02 -13.96 10.85
N ALA A 38 -21.99 -13.56 11.61
CA ALA A 38 -20.80 -14.37 11.85
C ALA A 38 -21.12 -15.61 12.71
N ALA A 39 -22.00 -15.50 13.71
CA ALA A 39 -22.44 -16.62 14.55
C ALA A 39 -23.29 -17.66 13.78
N ALA A 40 -23.97 -17.23 12.69
CA ALA A 40 -24.71 -18.13 11.81
C ALA A 40 -23.83 -18.86 10.78
N ARG A 41 -22.57 -18.44 10.61
CA ARG A 41 -21.59 -19.02 9.69
C ARG A 41 -20.62 -19.85 10.52
N GLY A 42 -20.37 -21.11 10.15
CA GLY A 42 -19.45 -22.00 10.88
C GLY A 42 -18.07 -21.37 11.12
N GLU A 43 -17.23 -21.97 11.96
CA GLU A 43 -15.94 -21.39 12.37
C GLU A 43 -15.14 -20.84 11.17
N PRO A 44 -14.58 -19.62 11.26
CA PRO A 44 -13.80 -19.04 10.19
C PRO A 44 -12.51 -19.86 9.97
N PRO A 45 -11.94 -19.85 8.75
CA PRO A 45 -10.61 -20.39 8.52
C PRO A 45 -9.61 -19.73 9.47
N GLN A 46 -8.65 -20.51 9.97
CA GLN A 46 -7.63 -20.00 10.89
C GLN A 46 -6.47 -19.29 10.15
N ARG A 47 -6.31 -19.56 8.86
CA ARG A 47 -5.25 -18.99 8.01
C ARG A 47 -5.71 -18.80 6.58
N ALA A 48 -5.02 -17.96 5.82
CA ALA A 48 -5.24 -17.82 4.39
C ALA A 48 -5.05 -19.18 3.68
N PRO A 49 -5.85 -19.48 2.65
CA PRO A 49 -5.83 -20.80 1.99
C PRO A 49 -4.58 -21.01 1.13
N ARG A 50 -3.91 -19.93 0.72
CA ARG A 50 -2.75 -19.94 -0.16
C ARG A 50 -1.72 -18.91 0.29
N PHE A 51 -0.53 -19.00 -0.30
CA PHE A 51 0.58 -18.07 -0.10
C PHE A 51 0.93 -17.38 -1.41
N VAL A 52 1.39 -16.14 -1.33
CA VAL A 52 2.11 -15.51 -2.45
C VAL A 52 3.39 -16.32 -2.66
N THR A 53 3.78 -16.55 -3.92
CA THR A 53 4.99 -17.31 -4.25
C THR A 53 5.92 -16.52 -5.15
N ASP A 54 7.23 -16.73 -4.98
CA ASP A 54 8.23 -16.27 -5.93
C ASP A 54 8.35 -17.22 -7.14
N ASP A 55 9.28 -16.90 -8.05
CA ASP A 55 9.51 -17.70 -9.26
C ASP A 55 10.15 -19.07 -9.00
N LEU A 56 10.70 -19.27 -7.79
CA LEU A 56 11.19 -20.58 -7.33
C LEU A 56 10.07 -21.43 -6.71
N GLY A 57 8.86 -20.87 -6.61
CA GLY A 57 7.69 -21.50 -5.99
C GLY A 57 7.71 -21.44 -4.45
N ARG A 58 8.64 -20.71 -3.84
CA ARG A 58 8.73 -20.58 -2.37
C ARG A 58 7.56 -19.76 -1.87
N ALA A 59 6.95 -20.17 -0.76
CA ALA A 59 5.91 -19.39 -0.11
C ALA A 59 6.53 -18.15 0.57
N LEU A 60 6.06 -16.97 0.21
CA LEU A 60 6.55 -15.70 0.72
C LEU A 60 5.71 -15.22 1.90
N THR A 61 6.39 -14.74 2.95
CA THR A 61 5.78 -13.89 3.97
C THR A 61 6.24 -12.47 3.67
N LEU A 62 5.33 -11.57 3.33
CA LEU A 62 5.66 -10.22 2.91
C LEU A 62 5.54 -9.27 4.10
N HIS A 63 6.64 -8.67 4.54
CA HIS A 63 6.65 -7.59 5.53
C HIS A 63 7.30 -6.37 4.91
N GLY A 64 6.60 -5.24 4.91
CA GLY A 64 7.17 -4.02 4.35
C GLY A 64 6.32 -2.79 4.55
N PHE A 65 6.51 -1.83 3.66
CA PHE A 65 5.99 -0.48 3.81
C PHE A 65 5.35 0.03 2.53
N LEU A 66 4.46 1.01 2.70
CA LEU A 66 4.05 1.87 1.59
C LEU A 66 5.22 2.79 1.21
N GLY A 67 5.63 2.73 -0.05
CA GLY A 67 6.68 3.57 -0.60
C GLY A 67 6.21 4.99 -0.89
N ALA A 68 7.16 5.87 -1.22
CA ALA A 68 6.85 7.21 -1.71
C ALA A 68 6.32 7.18 -3.15
N ASP A 69 5.47 8.14 -3.50
CA ASP A 69 4.99 8.34 -4.86
C ASP A 69 6.17 8.50 -5.84
N VAL A 70 6.09 7.80 -6.98
CA VAL A 70 7.05 8.03 -8.07
C VAL A 70 6.83 9.45 -8.61
N ALA A 71 7.82 10.32 -8.44
CA ALA A 71 7.70 11.73 -8.79
C ALA A 71 7.33 11.95 -10.27
N GLU A 72 6.32 12.80 -10.48
CA GLU A 72 5.74 13.14 -11.78
C GLU A 72 6.72 13.88 -12.70
N PRO A 73 6.53 13.83 -14.03
CA PRO A 73 7.31 14.61 -14.99
C PRO A 73 7.22 16.11 -14.69
N GLY A 74 8.36 16.78 -14.48
CA GLY A 74 8.43 18.23 -14.23
C GLY A 74 8.42 18.64 -12.75
N ALA A 75 8.30 17.70 -11.81
CA ALA A 75 8.56 17.98 -10.40
C ALA A 75 10.07 18.16 -10.19
N THR A 76 10.51 19.36 -9.79
CA THR A 76 11.86 19.60 -9.27
C THR A 76 12.03 18.79 -7.98
N GLU A 77 13.08 17.98 -7.89
CA GLU A 77 13.43 17.32 -6.63
C GLU A 77 13.67 18.39 -5.54
N PRO A 78 13.16 18.22 -4.31
CA PRO A 78 13.48 19.13 -3.22
C PRO A 78 14.98 19.08 -2.96
N GLY A 79 15.71 20.15 -3.31
CA GLY A 79 17.16 20.25 -3.17
C GLY A 79 17.90 20.71 -4.43
N ALA A 80 17.25 20.77 -5.60
CA ALA A 80 17.84 21.42 -6.76
C ALA A 80 17.77 22.94 -6.57
N VAL A 81 18.85 23.54 -6.05
CA VAL A 81 19.08 24.99 -6.15
C VAL A 81 19.06 25.33 -7.64
N THR A 82 18.01 26.02 -8.08
CA THR A 82 17.96 26.62 -9.40
C THR A 82 19.10 27.63 -9.50
N PRO A 83 20.07 27.49 -10.42
CA PRO A 83 20.96 28.60 -10.72
C PRO A 83 20.10 29.71 -11.31
N ASP A 84 20.23 30.91 -10.76
CA ASP A 84 19.57 32.11 -11.23
C ASP A 84 19.65 32.21 -12.76
N ILE A 85 18.50 32.39 -13.39
CA ILE A 85 18.39 32.76 -14.80
C ILE A 85 18.98 34.17 -14.92
N VAL A 86 20.27 34.26 -15.27
CA VAL A 86 20.84 35.49 -15.81
C VAL A 86 20.33 35.62 -17.24
N GLU A 87 19.49 36.63 -17.49
CA GLU A 87 19.06 37.02 -18.83
C GLU A 87 20.29 37.21 -19.74
N ALA A 88 20.45 36.32 -20.72
CA ALA A 88 21.44 36.47 -21.77
C ALA A 88 20.90 37.42 -22.84
N GLY A 89 21.30 38.69 -22.76
CA GLY A 89 21.26 39.62 -23.88
C GLY A 89 22.20 39.20 -25.02
N THR A 90 21.65 39.23 -26.23
CA THR A 90 22.28 39.48 -27.54
C THR A 90 23.72 38.98 -27.81
N ALA A 91 23.78 37.96 -28.67
CA ALA A 91 24.73 37.69 -29.78
C ALA A 91 26.12 38.37 -29.82
N GLU A 92 27.16 37.56 -30.06
CA GLU A 92 28.05 37.67 -31.23
C GLU A 92 29.02 36.46 -31.33
N TRP A 93 29.27 36.00 -32.57
CA TRP A 93 30.20 34.93 -32.92
C TRP A 93 31.62 35.49 -33.13
N GLY A 94 32.65 34.81 -32.61
CA GLY A 94 34.06 35.14 -32.85
C GLY A 94 34.98 33.92 -32.72
N THR A 95 35.78 33.70 -33.77
CA THR A 95 36.60 32.52 -34.06
C THR A 95 37.97 32.46 -33.36
N ALA A 96 38.49 31.21 -33.26
CA ALA A 96 39.90 30.76 -33.34
C ALA A 96 40.70 30.47 -32.05
N GLY A 97 41.38 29.30 -32.04
CA GLY A 97 42.64 29.08 -31.32
C GLY A 97 42.76 27.75 -30.57
N ALA A 98 43.71 26.91 -30.96
CA ALA A 98 43.93 25.56 -30.44
C ALA A 98 44.59 25.50 -29.05
N GLY A 99 44.36 24.41 -28.30
CA GLY A 99 45.12 24.06 -27.10
C GLY A 99 44.53 22.88 -26.33
N THR A 100 45.21 21.74 -26.38
CA THR A 100 44.92 20.52 -25.59
C THR A 100 45.07 20.76 -24.08
N ALA A 101 44.09 20.34 -23.28
CA ALA A 101 44.30 19.83 -21.91
C ALA A 101 43.01 19.21 -21.36
N GLU A 102 43.15 18.03 -20.77
CA GLU A 102 42.16 17.31 -19.97
C GLU A 102 41.52 18.19 -18.88
N ARG A 103 40.21 18.04 -18.65
CA ARG A 103 39.58 18.11 -17.32
C ARG A 103 38.14 17.61 -17.39
N GLY A 104 37.85 16.61 -16.57
CA GLY A 104 36.52 16.05 -16.40
C GLY A 104 35.54 17.05 -15.82
N ILE A 105 34.28 16.91 -16.24
CA ILE A 105 33.12 17.33 -15.46
C ILE A 105 32.56 16.03 -14.88
N VAL A 106 32.88 15.81 -13.61
CA VAL A 106 32.25 14.80 -12.78
C VAL A 106 30.88 15.37 -12.41
N ASP A 107 29.84 14.64 -12.78
CA ASP A 107 28.48 14.87 -12.33
C ASP A 107 28.40 14.62 -10.81
N ALA A 108 28.46 15.69 -10.02
CA ALA A 108 28.56 15.63 -8.56
C ALA A 108 27.20 15.85 -7.86
N GLY A 109 26.09 15.94 -8.60
CA GLY A 109 24.75 16.21 -8.03
C GLY A 109 23.90 14.95 -7.77
N GLY A 110 23.91 13.98 -8.69
CA GLY A 110 23.04 12.79 -8.60
C GLY A 110 23.54 11.68 -7.68
N GLY A 111 24.87 11.54 -7.52
CA GLY A 111 25.47 10.42 -6.78
C GLY A 111 25.21 10.44 -5.27
N ALA A 112 25.08 11.64 -4.67
CA ALA A 112 24.90 11.79 -3.22
C ALA A 112 23.46 11.48 -2.77
N ALA A 113 22.45 11.89 -3.55
CA ALA A 113 21.04 11.61 -3.26
C ALA A 113 20.69 10.13 -3.47
N VAL A 114 21.23 9.51 -4.53
CA VAL A 114 21.13 8.07 -4.77
C VAL A 114 21.84 7.28 -3.65
N GLY A 115 23.06 7.69 -3.28
CA GLY A 115 23.82 7.05 -2.20
C GLY A 115 23.17 7.15 -0.81
N LYS A 116 22.45 8.26 -0.53
CA LYS A 116 21.67 8.43 0.71
C LYS A 116 20.43 7.53 0.72
N ARG A 117 19.66 7.50 -0.37
CA ARG A 117 18.48 6.62 -0.51
C ARG A 117 18.86 5.13 -0.44
N ASP A 118 20.01 4.75 -1.01
CA ASP A 118 20.59 3.40 -0.89
C ASP A 118 20.84 3.02 0.58
N SER A 119 21.46 3.92 1.35
CA SER A 119 21.81 3.66 2.74
C SER A 119 20.60 3.51 3.67
N GLU A 120 19.54 4.28 3.40
CA GLU A 120 18.32 4.32 4.18
C GLU A 120 17.48 3.04 4.01
N GLN A 121 17.30 2.58 2.76
CA GLN A 121 16.52 1.36 2.48
C GLN A 121 17.25 0.08 2.91
N GLU A 122 18.59 0.07 2.79
CA GLU A 122 19.41 -1.02 3.30
C GLU A 122 19.34 -1.08 4.83
N GLN A 123 19.30 0.07 5.50
CA GLN A 123 19.11 0.13 6.94
C GLN A 123 17.73 -0.37 7.37
N GLU A 124 16.66 0.03 6.68
CA GLU A 124 15.31 -0.50 6.91
C GLU A 124 15.26 -2.03 6.75
N ARG A 125 15.89 -2.55 5.69
CA ARG A 125 15.98 -3.99 5.43
C ARG A 125 16.73 -4.73 6.55
N ARG A 126 17.82 -4.13 7.03
CA ARG A 126 18.70 -4.71 8.05
C ARG A 126 18.08 -4.68 9.44
N ASP A 127 17.41 -3.58 9.78
CA ASP A 127 16.94 -3.31 11.15
C ASP A 127 15.48 -3.80 11.33
N LEU A 128 14.63 -3.68 10.30
CA LEU A 128 13.21 -4.07 10.34
C LEU A 128 12.92 -5.37 9.56
N GLY A 129 13.84 -5.82 8.71
CA GLY A 129 13.69 -7.06 7.96
C GLY A 129 12.76 -6.95 6.78
N ALA A 130 12.45 -5.75 6.29
CA ALA A 130 11.52 -5.56 5.18
C ALA A 130 11.95 -6.33 3.92
N ASN A 131 10.97 -6.86 3.18
CA ASN A 131 11.20 -7.61 1.95
C ASN A 131 10.22 -7.26 0.83
N VAL A 132 9.31 -6.32 1.06
CA VAL A 132 8.36 -5.84 0.05
C VAL A 132 8.17 -4.32 0.17
N VAL A 133 7.88 -3.66 -0.95
CA VAL A 133 7.38 -2.29 -0.99
C VAL A 133 6.11 -2.26 -1.84
N ARG A 134 5.10 -1.52 -1.37
CA ARG A 134 3.95 -1.12 -2.21
C ARG A 134 4.27 0.24 -2.80
N LEU A 135 4.55 0.27 -4.11
CA LEU A 135 5.03 1.44 -4.82
C LEU A 135 3.85 2.14 -5.52
N PRO A 136 3.38 3.29 -5.00
CA PRO A 136 2.25 3.98 -5.59
C PRO A 136 2.60 4.61 -6.94
N LEU A 137 1.67 4.42 -7.88
CA LEU A 137 1.59 5.01 -9.20
C LEU A 137 0.36 5.90 -9.29
N ARG A 138 0.31 6.79 -10.28
CA ARG A 138 -0.88 7.59 -10.57
C ARG A 138 -1.30 7.35 -12.02
N TRP A 139 -2.57 7.02 -12.23
CA TRP A 139 -3.09 6.79 -13.59
C TRP A 139 -2.84 8.00 -14.51
N GLY A 140 -3.08 9.22 -14.02
CA GLY A 140 -2.82 10.44 -14.79
C GLY A 140 -1.35 10.70 -15.11
N ALA A 141 -0.39 10.08 -14.40
CA ALA A 141 1.03 10.13 -14.76
C ALA A 141 1.39 9.04 -15.78
N VAL A 142 0.70 7.89 -15.74
CA VAL A 142 0.84 6.82 -16.73
C VAL A 142 0.24 7.23 -18.08
N GLU A 143 -0.95 7.81 -18.07
CA GLU A 143 -1.73 8.22 -19.24
C GLU A 143 -2.17 9.69 -19.08
N PRO A 144 -1.25 10.66 -19.29
CA PRO A 144 -1.56 12.09 -19.10
C PRO A 144 -2.56 12.64 -20.12
N SER A 145 -2.76 11.94 -21.25
CA SER A 145 -3.81 12.23 -22.21
C SER A 145 -4.34 10.93 -22.82
N PRO A 146 -5.61 10.87 -23.28
CA PRO A 146 -6.24 9.64 -23.75
C PRO A 146 -5.37 8.86 -24.74
N ASP A 147 -5.14 7.57 -24.46
CA ASP A 147 -4.33 6.61 -25.22
C ASP A 147 -2.86 7.05 -25.46
N PHE A 148 -2.37 8.06 -24.74
CA PHE A 148 -0.97 8.49 -24.76
C PHE A 148 -0.30 8.12 -23.44
N TYR A 149 0.59 7.12 -23.49
CA TYR A 149 1.32 6.64 -22.33
C TYR A 149 2.67 7.35 -22.18
N ASP A 150 2.94 7.92 -21.00
CA ASP A 150 4.20 8.63 -20.74
C ASP A 150 5.36 7.64 -20.53
N THR A 151 6.14 7.43 -21.59
CA THR A 151 7.28 6.51 -21.56
C THR A 151 8.40 6.97 -20.63
N LYS A 152 8.56 8.28 -20.38
CA LYS A 152 9.56 8.80 -19.44
C LYS A 152 9.16 8.46 -18.01
N TYR A 153 7.89 8.66 -17.66
CA TYR A 153 7.36 8.24 -16.37
C TYR A 153 7.49 6.72 -16.17
N LEU A 154 7.07 5.93 -17.16
CA LEU A 154 7.18 4.46 -17.09
C LEU A 154 8.63 3.97 -16.96
N ASN A 155 9.60 4.64 -17.59
CA ASN A 155 11.03 4.34 -17.39
C ASN A 155 11.49 4.63 -15.95
N LYS A 156 11.05 5.75 -15.36
CA LYS A 156 11.36 6.09 -13.98
C LYS A 156 10.76 5.09 -12.99
N VAL A 157 9.53 4.63 -13.25
CA VAL A 157 8.90 3.54 -12.48
C VAL A 157 9.77 2.28 -12.55
N ALA A 158 10.18 1.87 -13.74
CA ALA A 158 11.02 0.70 -13.91
C ALA A 158 12.39 0.83 -13.22
N GLU A 159 13.01 2.00 -13.27
CA GLU A 159 14.25 2.30 -12.55
C GLU A 159 14.08 2.13 -11.04
N HIS A 160 12.97 2.64 -10.47
CA HIS A 160 12.64 2.45 -9.06
C HIS A 160 12.40 0.98 -8.72
N VAL A 161 11.66 0.25 -9.55
CA VAL A 161 11.44 -1.19 -9.33
C VAL A 161 12.76 -1.95 -9.33
N ALA A 162 13.58 -1.75 -10.37
CA ALA A 162 14.87 -2.41 -10.49
C ALA A 162 15.80 -2.07 -9.32
N TRP A 163 15.72 -0.82 -8.83
CA TRP A 163 16.45 -0.38 -7.64
C TRP A 163 16.05 -1.17 -6.39
N TYR A 164 14.76 -1.26 -6.07
CA TYR A 164 14.27 -2.09 -4.96
C TYR A 164 14.64 -3.58 -5.14
N GLY A 165 14.51 -4.10 -6.36
CA GLY A 165 14.86 -5.48 -6.68
C GLY A 165 16.34 -5.81 -6.44
N ARG A 166 17.26 -4.89 -6.78
CA ARG A 166 18.70 -5.06 -6.48
C ARG A 166 19.00 -5.11 -4.98
N GLN A 167 18.16 -4.48 -4.15
CA GLN A 167 18.25 -4.52 -2.69
C GLN A 167 17.53 -5.76 -2.09
N GLY A 168 16.96 -6.64 -2.91
CA GLY A 168 16.28 -7.86 -2.47
C GLY A 168 14.87 -7.63 -1.92
N TYR A 169 14.21 -6.56 -2.38
CA TYR A 169 12.78 -6.32 -2.16
C TYR A 169 11.95 -6.89 -3.31
N HIS A 170 10.74 -7.32 -2.96
CA HIS A 170 9.61 -7.47 -3.85
C HIS A 170 8.90 -6.12 -4.02
N VAL A 171 8.38 -5.84 -5.21
CA VAL A 171 7.65 -4.60 -5.51
C VAL A 171 6.24 -4.95 -5.96
N ILE A 172 5.27 -4.42 -5.24
CA ILE A 172 3.86 -4.41 -5.65
C ILE A 172 3.58 -3.00 -6.18
N LEU A 173 3.29 -2.86 -7.46
CA LEU A 173 2.91 -1.56 -8.02
C LEU A 173 1.44 -1.31 -7.74
N ASP A 174 1.13 -0.15 -7.18
CA ASP A 174 -0.20 0.21 -6.67
C ASP A 174 -0.76 1.40 -7.45
N MET A 175 -1.86 1.23 -8.18
CA MET A 175 -2.40 2.31 -9.01
C MET A 175 -3.40 3.16 -8.25
N ARG A 176 -2.98 4.39 -7.91
CA ARG A 176 -3.88 5.45 -7.50
C ARG A 176 -4.57 6.07 -8.70
N HIS A 177 -5.88 6.24 -8.57
CA HIS A 177 -6.76 6.61 -9.67
C HIS A 177 -6.94 8.12 -9.83
N GLY A 178 -6.65 8.93 -8.80
CA GLY A 178 -6.94 10.37 -8.82
C GLY A 178 -8.44 10.73 -8.83
N LEU A 179 -9.33 9.73 -8.72
CA LEU A 179 -10.75 9.92 -8.46
C LEU A 179 -10.97 10.42 -7.01
N PRO A 180 -12.00 11.24 -6.76
CA PRO A 180 -12.28 11.73 -5.42
C PRO A 180 -12.54 10.60 -4.41
N ALA A 181 -12.00 10.75 -3.20
CA ALA A 181 -12.28 9.86 -2.10
C ALA A 181 -13.80 9.83 -1.75
N PRO A 182 -14.34 8.72 -1.22
CA PRO A 182 -15.74 8.63 -0.85
C PRO A 182 -16.10 9.64 0.25
N VAL A 183 -17.17 10.43 0.04
CA VAL A 183 -17.69 11.35 1.05
C VAL A 183 -18.55 10.55 2.05
N LEU A 184 -18.24 10.66 3.36
CA LEU A 184 -19.11 10.13 4.43
C LEU A 184 -20.31 11.07 4.65
N PRO A 185 -21.42 10.59 5.24
CA PRO A 185 -22.69 11.34 5.35
C PRO A 185 -22.59 12.74 6.00
N ASP A 186 -21.56 12.99 6.80
CA ASP A 186 -21.37 14.25 7.54
C ASP A 186 -20.37 15.21 6.88
N GLY A 187 -19.84 14.88 5.69
CA GLY A 187 -18.92 15.76 4.95
C GLY A 187 -17.45 15.66 5.36
N ASP A 188 -17.13 14.86 6.39
CA ASP A 188 -15.76 14.61 6.83
C ASP A 188 -15.12 13.44 6.05
N LEU A 189 -13.85 13.63 5.65
CA LEU A 189 -12.99 12.54 5.18
C LEU A 189 -12.73 11.60 6.36
N PRO A 190 -12.68 10.27 6.18
CA PRO A 190 -12.08 9.41 7.19
C PRO A 190 -10.62 9.83 7.37
N ASP A 191 -10.25 10.22 8.59
CA ASP A 191 -8.87 10.49 8.97
C ASP A 191 -8.00 9.28 8.55
N GLY A 192 -7.03 9.53 7.66
CA GLY A 192 -6.10 8.50 7.17
C GLY A 192 -6.26 8.08 5.70
N ALA A 193 -7.27 8.56 4.96
CA ALA A 193 -7.24 8.54 3.49
C ALA A 193 -6.68 9.90 3.03
N PRO A 194 -5.47 9.97 2.42
CA PRO A 194 -5.05 11.22 1.83
C PRO A 194 -6.11 11.64 0.79
N PRO A 195 -6.50 12.92 0.72
CA PRO A 195 -7.17 13.41 -0.47
C PRO A 195 -6.22 13.16 -1.64
N ASP A 196 -6.56 12.22 -2.51
CA ASP A 196 -5.83 11.97 -3.75
C ASP A 196 -5.58 13.33 -4.45
N GLY A 197 -4.35 13.84 -4.34
CA GLY A 197 -3.87 15.04 -5.03
C GLY A 197 -3.74 16.36 -4.25
N ALA A 198 -3.96 16.46 -2.93
CA ALA A 198 -3.68 17.71 -2.20
C ALA A 198 -2.36 17.67 -1.41
N PRO A 199 -1.50 18.71 -1.48
CA PRO A 199 -0.30 18.79 -0.63
C PRO A 199 -0.69 18.84 0.85
N PRO A 200 0.18 18.34 1.75
CA PRO A 200 -0.10 18.16 3.18
C PRO A 200 -0.47 19.45 3.94
N ASP A 201 -0.23 20.61 3.34
CA ASP A 201 -0.31 21.90 4.04
C ASP A 201 -1.52 22.74 3.58
N GLY A 202 -2.39 22.20 2.71
CA GLY A 202 -3.62 22.89 2.28
C GLY A 202 -3.41 24.17 1.46
N ALA A 203 -2.15 24.55 1.17
CA ALA A 203 -1.83 25.64 0.25
C ALA A 203 -1.79 25.12 -1.19
N PRO A 204 -2.47 25.78 -2.16
CA PRO A 204 -2.26 25.48 -3.57
C PRO A 204 -0.78 25.73 -3.92
N PRO A 205 -0.14 24.90 -4.74
CA PRO A 205 1.22 25.19 -5.20
C PRO A 205 1.23 26.55 -5.90
N ASP A 206 2.24 27.36 -5.59
CA ASP A 206 2.43 28.67 -6.23
C ASP A 206 2.43 28.51 -7.75
N GLY A 207 1.46 29.16 -8.41
CA GLY A 207 1.27 29.11 -9.86
C GLY A 207 0.14 28.20 -10.37
N ALA A 208 -0.62 27.52 -9.50
CA ALA A 208 -1.84 26.83 -9.93
C ALA A 208 -2.87 27.84 -10.47
N PRO A 209 -3.47 27.63 -11.66
CA PRO A 209 -4.56 28.49 -12.12
C PRO A 209 -5.70 28.45 -11.10
N ARG A 210 -6.29 29.63 -10.85
CA ARG A 210 -7.35 29.86 -9.83
C ARG A 210 -8.63 29.03 -10.01
N ASP A 211 -8.70 28.20 -11.05
CA ASP A 211 -9.82 27.35 -11.39
C ASP A 211 -9.59 25.90 -10.92
N GLY A 212 -9.36 25.70 -9.62
CA GLY A 212 -9.68 24.49 -8.82
C GLY A 212 -9.46 23.07 -9.37
N ALA A 213 -8.68 22.88 -10.43
CA ALA A 213 -8.52 21.59 -11.10
C ALA A 213 -7.30 20.86 -10.54
N LEU A 214 -7.52 19.86 -9.70
CA LEU A 214 -6.52 18.83 -9.42
C LEU A 214 -6.10 18.18 -10.75
N PRO A 215 -4.81 17.98 -11.04
CA PRO A 215 -4.37 17.45 -12.34
C PRO A 215 -5.02 16.11 -12.72
N GLY A 216 -5.29 15.22 -11.75
CA GLY A 216 -6.01 13.96 -11.97
C GLY A 216 -7.52 14.11 -12.09
N ALA A 217 -8.16 14.94 -11.25
CA ALA A 217 -9.58 15.24 -11.36
C ALA A 217 -9.92 15.98 -12.67
N GLY A 218 -8.97 16.76 -13.19
CA GLY A 218 -9.10 17.49 -14.45
C GLY A 218 -9.05 16.59 -15.69
N ILE A 219 -8.57 15.35 -15.59
CA ILE A 219 -8.61 14.35 -16.67
C ILE A 219 -10.00 13.69 -16.70
N ALA A 220 -10.49 13.17 -15.57
CA ALA A 220 -11.85 12.62 -15.45
C ALA A 220 -12.93 13.67 -15.79
N SER A 221 -12.76 14.92 -15.32
CA SER A 221 -13.73 16.01 -15.57
C SER A 221 -13.70 16.52 -17.02
N ARG A 222 -12.55 16.50 -17.71
CA ARG A 222 -12.45 16.89 -19.13
C ARG A 222 -12.85 15.76 -20.08
N GLN A 223 -12.63 14.49 -19.69
CA GLN A 223 -12.91 13.31 -20.51
C GLN A 223 -14.35 12.81 -20.43
N ALA A 224 -15.04 12.99 -19.29
CA ALA A 224 -16.45 12.61 -19.14
C ALA A 224 -17.42 13.48 -19.97
N GLY A 225 -16.93 14.39 -20.81
CA GLY A 225 -17.79 15.26 -21.61
C GLY A 225 -18.75 16.07 -20.75
N VAL A 226 -18.40 16.34 -19.48
CA VAL A 226 -19.15 17.24 -18.60
C VAL A 226 -18.87 18.66 -19.08
N ASN A 227 -19.31 18.97 -20.29
CA ASN A 227 -19.86 20.28 -20.52
C ASN A 227 -20.92 20.46 -19.43
N SER A 228 -20.74 21.49 -18.63
CA SER A 228 -21.75 22.05 -17.75
C SER A 228 -22.99 22.57 -18.53
N ASP A 229 -23.36 21.95 -19.65
CA ASP A 229 -24.40 22.40 -20.58
C ASP A 229 -25.80 21.96 -20.15
N SER A 230 -25.94 21.14 -19.11
CA SER A 230 -27.11 21.29 -18.24
C SER A 230 -26.92 22.57 -17.47
N ALA A 231 -27.30 23.69 -18.10
CA ALA A 231 -27.37 25.00 -17.48
C ALA A 231 -27.98 24.82 -16.08
N PRO A 232 -27.29 25.24 -15.01
CA PRO A 232 -27.89 25.21 -13.70
C PRO A 232 -29.21 25.97 -13.77
N VAL A 233 -30.22 25.50 -13.04
CA VAL A 233 -31.33 26.39 -12.66
C VAL A 233 -30.66 27.67 -12.14
N PRO A 234 -30.92 28.85 -12.75
CA PRO A 234 -30.21 30.06 -12.38
C PRO A 234 -30.29 30.28 -10.87
N GLY A 235 -29.15 30.22 -10.18
CA GLY A 235 -29.06 30.48 -8.74
C GLY A 235 -28.77 29.29 -7.80
N MET A 236 -28.62 28.05 -8.29
CA MET A 236 -28.12 26.94 -7.45
C MET A 236 -26.81 26.36 -7.97
N ALA A 237 -25.71 26.65 -7.27
CA ALA A 237 -24.44 25.95 -7.46
C ALA A 237 -24.62 24.48 -7.05
N VAL A 238 -24.21 23.53 -7.90
CA VAL A 238 -24.13 22.12 -7.53
C VAL A 238 -23.03 21.98 -6.47
N PRO A 239 -23.34 21.55 -5.24
CA PRO A 239 -22.32 21.40 -4.20
C PRO A 239 -21.18 20.49 -4.66
N GLU A 240 -19.94 20.81 -4.27
CA GLU A 240 -18.74 20.09 -4.70
C GLU A 240 -18.82 18.58 -4.46
N GLN A 241 -19.45 18.16 -3.36
CA GLN A 241 -19.66 16.75 -3.05
C GLN A 241 -20.43 15.99 -4.14
N TRP A 242 -21.39 16.64 -4.82
CA TRP A 242 -22.16 15.99 -5.89
C TRP A 242 -21.37 15.89 -7.19
N ARG A 243 -20.47 16.84 -7.46
CA ARG A 243 -19.54 16.75 -8.60
C ARG A 243 -18.56 15.60 -8.41
N ARG A 244 -18.05 15.43 -7.19
CA ARG A 244 -17.16 14.32 -6.83
C ARG A 244 -17.84 12.96 -6.96
N LEU A 245 -19.08 12.83 -6.47
CA LEU A 245 -19.87 11.61 -6.59
C LEU A 245 -20.15 11.24 -8.06
N ARG A 246 -20.56 12.23 -8.87
CA ARG A 246 -20.81 12.03 -10.31
C ARG A 246 -19.57 11.57 -11.05
N ALA A 247 -18.40 12.17 -10.80
CA ALA A 247 -17.16 11.75 -11.48
C ALA A 247 -16.82 10.27 -11.22
N VAL A 248 -17.11 9.77 -10.01
CA VAL A 248 -16.94 8.35 -9.70
C VAL A 248 -17.99 7.50 -10.40
N ASP A 249 -19.26 7.92 -10.42
CA ASP A 249 -20.33 7.22 -11.15
C ASP A 249 -20.06 7.16 -12.65
N ASP A 250 -19.57 8.26 -13.24
CA ASP A 250 -19.21 8.36 -14.66
C ASP A 250 -18.08 7.39 -15.02
N PHE A 251 -17.07 7.23 -14.14
CA PHE A 251 -16.03 6.22 -14.30
C PHE A 251 -16.62 4.81 -14.45
N TRP A 252 -17.55 4.42 -13.57
CA TRP A 252 -18.14 3.08 -13.59
C TRP A 252 -19.21 2.85 -14.65
N THR A 253 -19.79 3.92 -15.22
CA THR A 253 -20.93 3.84 -16.14
C THR A 253 -20.62 4.28 -17.58
N SER A 254 -19.43 4.82 -17.84
CA SER A 254 -18.97 5.15 -19.18
C SER A 254 -18.92 3.89 -20.08
N ALA A 255 -19.90 3.76 -20.98
CA ALA A 255 -20.08 2.54 -21.79
C ALA A 255 -19.88 2.77 -23.30
N ASP A 256 -19.61 4.01 -23.74
CA ASP A 256 -19.35 4.29 -25.16
C ASP A 256 -17.87 4.00 -25.49
N ALA A 257 -17.59 3.38 -26.63
CA ALA A 257 -16.28 2.82 -26.97
C ALA A 257 -15.10 3.82 -26.89
N ASP A 258 -15.34 5.11 -27.13
CA ASP A 258 -14.33 6.16 -27.09
C ASP A 258 -14.16 6.79 -25.69
N SER A 259 -15.16 6.65 -24.81
CA SER A 259 -15.20 7.23 -23.45
C SER A 259 -15.19 6.20 -22.33
N ASP A 260 -15.17 4.90 -22.62
CA ASP A 260 -15.11 3.82 -21.63
C ASP A 260 -13.82 3.91 -20.79
N LEU A 261 -13.96 4.57 -19.63
CA LEU A 261 -12.87 4.87 -18.71
C LEU A 261 -12.33 3.60 -18.07
N THR A 262 -13.17 2.58 -17.87
CA THR A 262 -12.73 1.30 -17.29
C THR A 262 -11.80 0.53 -18.23
N ARG A 263 -12.08 0.55 -19.55
CA ARG A 263 -11.18 -0.03 -20.55
C ARG A 263 -9.90 0.77 -20.72
N ARG A 264 -9.97 2.10 -20.68
CA ARG A 264 -8.77 2.95 -20.73
C ARG A 264 -7.85 2.66 -19.54
N TYR A 265 -8.42 2.60 -18.33
CA TYR A 265 -7.71 2.22 -17.11
C TYR A 265 -7.05 0.83 -17.23
N ALA A 266 -7.75 -0.17 -17.76
CA ALA A 266 -7.19 -1.50 -18.00
C ALA A 266 -6.04 -1.49 -19.03
N ARG A 267 -6.13 -0.69 -20.09
CA ARG A 267 -5.02 -0.52 -21.06
C ARG A 267 -3.83 0.23 -20.48
N ALA A 268 -4.05 1.20 -19.59
CA ALA A 268 -2.97 1.85 -18.84
C ALA A 268 -2.21 0.85 -17.97
N TRP A 269 -2.92 -0.09 -17.34
CA TRP A 269 -2.29 -1.21 -16.63
C TRP A 269 -1.45 -2.10 -17.54
N ARG A 270 -1.92 -2.42 -18.74
CA ARG A 270 -1.10 -3.13 -19.74
C ARG A 270 0.15 -2.34 -20.12
N ALA A 271 0.08 -1.01 -20.25
CA ALA A 271 1.26 -0.19 -20.53
C ALA A 271 2.30 -0.26 -19.39
N VAL A 272 1.84 -0.21 -18.13
CA VAL A 272 2.70 -0.42 -16.95
C VAL A 272 3.33 -1.82 -16.98
N ALA A 273 2.51 -2.87 -17.07
CA ALA A 273 2.97 -4.26 -17.04
C ALA A 273 3.95 -4.55 -18.19
N ALA A 274 3.67 -4.08 -19.41
CA ALA A 274 4.56 -4.24 -20.56
C ALA A 274 5.94 -3.63 -20.32
N ARG A 275 6.02 -2.56 -19.52
CA ARG A 275 7.30 -1.92 -19.20
C ARG A 275 8.05 -2.62 -18.09
N VAL A 276 7.36 -3.06 -17.04
CA VAL A 276 8.01 -3.47 -15.78
C VAL A 276 8.10 -4.98 -15.60
N ALA A 277 7.33 -5.81 -16.31
CA ALA A 277 7.24 -7.26 -16.08
C ALA A 277 8.58 -8.02 -16.05
N ARG A 278 9.64 -7.46 -16.67
CA ARG A 278 10.98 -8.05 -16.72
C ARG A 278 11.97 -7.41 -15.77
N GLU A 279 11.56 -6.39 -15.01
CA GLU A 279 12.42 -5.73 -14.05
C GLU A 279 12.62 -6.63 -12.82
N PRO A 280 13.86 -6.70 -12.30
CA PRO A 280 14.11 -7.48 -11.09
C PRO A 280 13.30 -6.89 -9.93
N GLY A 281 12.62 -7.76 -9.19
CA GLY A 281 11.86 -7.38 -8.00
C GLY A 281 10.36 -7.19 -8.22
N VAL A 282 9.84 -7.08 -9.46
CA VAL A 282 8.38 -7.05 -9.66
C VAL A 282 7.76 -8.32 -9.09
N LEU A 283 6.91 -8.16 -8.09
CA LEU A 283 6.09 -9.23 -7.54
C LEU A 283 4.70 -9.22 -8.17
N GLY A 284 4.12 -8.03 -8.35
CA GLY A 284 2.76 -7.93 -8.84
C GLY A 284 2.19 -6.52 -8.93
N TYR A 285 0.90 -6.48 -9.25
CA TYR A 285 0.12 -5.29 -9.53
C TYR A 285 -1.09 -5.25 -8.61
N ASP A 286 -1.23 -4.21 -7.79
CA ASP A 286 -2.40 -3.91 -6.99
C ASP A 286 -3.32 -2.97 -7.78
N LEU A 287 -4.42 -3.53 -8.28
CA LEU A 287 -5.10 -3.00 -9.46
C LEU A 287 -5.76 -1.64 -9.26
N MET A 288 -6.20 -1.30 -8.04
CA MET A 288 -6.84 -0.03 -7.75
C MET A 288 -6.87 0.18 -6.24
N ASP A 289 -6.14 1.19 -5.77
CA ASP A 289 -6.17 1.64 -4.39
C ASP A 289 -7.57 2.14 -4.00
N HIS A 290 -8.10 1.68 -2.87
CA HIS A 290 -9.38 2.10 -2.29
C HIS A 290 -10.53 2.32 -3.31
N PRO A 291 -10.98 1.27 -4.02
CA PRO A 291 -11.93 1.40 -5.13
C PRO A 291 -13.15 2.27 -4.80
N PRO A 292 -13.32 3.45 -5.44
CA PRO A 292 -14.29 4.44 -5.01
C PRO A 292 -15.67 4.00 -5.48
N ARG A 293 -16.60 3.78 -4.55
CA ARG A 293 -17.87 3.09 -4.83
C ARG A 293 -18.91 3.92 -5.61
N GLY A 294 -18.79 5.25 -5.59
CA GLY A 294 -19.81 6.14 -6.15
C GLY A 294 -21.15 6.01 -5.42
N SER A 295 -22.24 6.02 -6.18
CA SER A 295 -23.62 5.84 -5.72
C SER A 295 -23.97 4.38 -5.45
N LEU A 296 -23.20 3.42 -5.99
CA LEU A 296 -23.37 1.99 -5.73
C LEU A 296 -22.52 1.58 -4.52
N ALA A 297 -22.96 0.62 -3.73
CA ALA A 297 -22.21 0.20 -2.55
C ALA A 297 -22.41 -1.29 -2.21
N GLY A 298 -21.46 -1.83 -1.45
CA GLY A 298 -21.52 -3.18 -0.93
C GLY A 298 -21.44 -4.23 -2.04
N PRO A 299 -22.07 -5.40 -1.86
CA PRO A 299 -21.99 -6.49 -2.82
C PRO A 299 -22.46 -6.14 -4.23
N ALA A 300 -23.35 -5.16 -4.41
CA ALA A 300 -23.79 -4.73 -5.74
C ALA A 300 -22.67 -4.05 -6.52
N PHE A 301 -21.88 -3.20 -5.85
CA PHE A 301 -20.69 -2.57 -6.42
C PHE A 301 -19.58 -3.60 -6.67
N GLU A 302 -19.26 -4.39 -5.64
CA GLU A 302 -18.14 -5.33 -5.71
C GLU A 302 -18.35 -6.46 -6.72
N ARG A 303 -19.59 -6.97 -6.87
CA ARG A 303 -19.90 -8.06 -7.83
C ARG A 303 -20.24 -7.56 -9.24
N GLY A 304 -20.58 -6.29 -9.37
CA GLY A 304 -20.91 -5.65 -10.63
C GLY A 304 -19.69 -4.94 -11.22
N PRO A 305 -19.66 -3.60 -11.19
CA PRO A 305 -18.66 -2.80 -11.90
C PRO A 305 -17.22 -3.06 -11.45
N LEU A 306 -16.97 -3.26 -10.15
CA LEU A 306 -15.60 -3.50 -9.66
C LEU A 306 -15.02 -4.82 -10.20
N ALA A 307 -15.78 -5.92 -10.09
CA ALA A 307 -15.37 -7.21 -10.65
C ALA A 307 -15.25 -7.18 -12.18
N ALA A 308 -16.03 -6.35 -12.87
CA ALA A 308 -15.91 -6.16 -14.31
C ALA A 308 -14.58 -5.47 -14.67
N LEU A 309 -14.22 -4.39 -13.97
CA LEU A 309 -12.93 -3.72 -14.14
C LEU A 309 -11.76 -4.68 -13.87
N TYR A 310 -11.81 -5.44 -12.78
CA TYR A 310 -10.73 -6.37 -12.46
C TYR A 310 -10.54 -7.45 -13.52
N ARG A 311 -11.61 -7.99 -14.12
CA ARG A 311 -11.49 -8.90 -15.26
C ARG A 311 -10.80 -8.24 -16.45
N LEU A 312 -11.19 -7.01 -16.80
CA LEU A 312 -10.57 -6.26 -17.90
C LEU A 312 -9.07 -6.03 -17.66
N CYS A 313 -8.69 -5.59 -16.45
CA CYS A 313 -7.28 -5.38 -16.10
C CYS A 313 -6.47 -6.69 -16.14
N VAL A 314 -7.02 -7.79 -15.59
CA VAL A 314 -6.35 -9.10 -15.64
C VAL A 314 -6.15 -9.55 -17.08
N GLU A 315 -7.17 -9.45 -17.94
CA GLU A 315 -7.06 -9.81 -19.36
C GLU A 315 -5.98 -8.98 -20.07
N GLU A 316 -5.99 -7.65 -19.89
CA GLU A 316 -5.04 -6.73 -20.52
C GLU A 316 -3.60 -6.97 -20.03
N ILE A 317 -3.38 -7.10 -18.72
CA ILE A 317 -2.05 -7.39 -18.13
C ILE A 317 -1.52 -8.73 -18.65
N ARG A 318 -2.34 -9.77 -18.67
CA ARG A 318 -1.93 -11.12 -19.07
C ARG A 318 -1.55 -11.23 -20.56
N THR A 319 -1.88 -10.23 -21.38
CA THR A 319 -1.37 -10.15 -22.76
C THR A 319 0.14 -9.86 -22.85
N VAL A 320 0.72 -9.26 -21.80
CA VAL A 320 2.13 -8.82 -21.78
C VAL A 320 2.93 -9.40 -20.61
N ASP A 321 2.26 -9.83 -19.54
CA ASP A 321 2.85 -10.40 -18.34
C ASP A 321 2.07 -11.64 -17.85
N PRO A 322 2.55 -12.86 -18.16
CA PRO A 322 1.87 -14.09 -17.79
C PRO A 322 2.08 -14.52 -16.32
N ASP A 323 2.99 -13.87 -15.58
CA ASP A 323 3.56 -14.45 -14.37
C ASP A 323 3.40 -13.59 -13.12
N SER A 324 3.46 -12.26 -13.18
CA SER A 324 3.36 -11.46 -11.95
C SER A 324 2.00 -11.62 -11.26
N TRP A 325 1.99 -11.51 -9.93
CA TRP A 325 0.76 -11.56 -9.13
C TRP A 325 -0.14 -10.36 -9.45
N ILE A 326 -1.45 -10.56 -9.38
CA ILE A 326 -2.43 -9.47 -9.48
C ILE A 326 -3.22 -9.45 -8.18
N PHE A 327 -3.21 -8.32 -7.49
CA PHE A 327 -3.87 -8.11 -6.21
C PHE A 327 -5.16 -7.31 -6.42
N LEU A 328 -6.22 -7.75 -5.75
CA LEU A 328 -7.55 -7.17 -5.83
C LEU A 328 -7.93 -6.59 -4.47
N GLU A 329 -8.34 -5.33 -4.45
CA GLU A 329 -8.90 -4.71 -3.26
C GLU A 329 -10.41 -4.89 -3.17
N PRO A 330 -10.97 -5.09 -1.97
CA PRO A 330 -12.39 -4.89 -1.75
C PRO A 330 -12.70 -3.38 -1.70
N GLN A 331 -13.99 -3.02 -1.71
CA GLN A 331 -14.37 -1.62 -1.50
C GLN A 331 -13.88 -1.09 -0.13
N PRO A 332 -13.52 0.19 -0.02
CA PRO A 332 -13.10 0.80 1.24
C PRO A 332 -14.30 1.06 2.18
N GLY A 333 -14.02 1.53 3.39
CA GLY A 333 -15.03 1.85 4.40
C GLY A 333 -15.49 0.60 5.15
N GLY A 334 -16.69 0.09 4.85
CA GLY A 334 -17.28 -1.04 5.57
C GLY A 334 -16.32 -2.23 5.72
N VAL A 335 -15.64 -2.63 4.64
CA VAL A 335 -14.68 -3.75 4.68
C VAL A 335 -13.42 -3.41 5.47
N THR A 336 -12.88 -2.20 5.31
CA THR A 336 -11.73 -1.72 6.11
C THR A 336 -12.05 -1.61 7.61
N TRP A 337 -13.33 -1.50 7.95
CA TRP A 337 -13.88 -1.47 9.31
C TRP A 337 -14.32 -2.86 9.81
N GLY A 338 -14.04 -3.91 9.04
CA GLY A 338 -14.28 -5.30 9.43
C GLY A 338 -15.61 -5.90 8.99
N LEU A 339 -16.39 -5.24 8.13
CA LEU A 339 -17.56 -5.87 7.49
C LEU A 339 -17.15 -6.83 6.36
N PRO A 340 -18.01 -7.79 5.98
CA PRO A 340 -17.70 -8.73 4.91
C PRO A 340 -17.60 -8.08 3.53
N SER A 341 -16.66 -8.55 2.69
CA SER A 341 -16.62 -8.23 1.26
C SER A 341 -17.49 -9.19 0.43
N GLY A 342 -18.18 -8.62 -0.54
CA GLY A 342 -18.94 -9.31 -1.59
C GLY A 342 -18.14 -9.60 -2.86
N LEU A 343 -16.87 -9.18 -2.96
CA LEU A 343 -16.01 -9.30 -4.15
C LEU A 343 -15.95 -10.74 -4.64
N PRO A 344 -16.30 -11.06 -5.91
CA PRO A 344 -16.28 -12.42 -6.46
C PRO A 344 -14.87 -12.83 -6.90
N ALA A 345 -14.68 -14.12 -7.21
CA ALA A 345 -13.47 -14.59 -7.85
C ALA A 345 -13.35 -14.00 -9.27
N VAL A 346 -12.11 -13.69 -9.64
CA VAL A 346 -11.71 -13.23 -10.97
C VAL A 346 -10.85 -14.33 -11.58
N ASP A 347 -11.21 -14.74 -12.79
CA ASP A 347 -10.48 -15.79 -13.50
C ASP A 347 -9.13 -15.25 -13.99
N ASP A 348 -8.07 -16.05 -13.83
CA ASP A 348 -6.74 -15.74 -14.35
C ASP A 348 -6.49 -16.60 -15.60
N PRO A 349 -6.38 -16.01 -16.80
CA PRO A 349 -6.18 -16.75 -18.04
C PRO A 349 -4.77 -17.34 -18.18
N ARG A 350 -3.87 -17.13 -17.19
CA ARG A 350 -2.52 -17.70 -17.22
C ARG A 350 -2.54 -19.23 -17.22
N ARG A 351 -1.44 -19.82 -17.68
CA ARG A 351 -1.24 -21.27 -17.58
C ARG A 351 -0.84 -21.66 -16.16
N GLY A 352 -1.42 -22.75 -15.67
CA GLY A 352 -1.12 -23.29 -14.34
C GLY A 352 -2.00 -22.66 -13.25
N GLU A 353 -1.46 -22.58 -12.04
CA GLU A 353 -2.19 -22.05 -10.89
C GLU A 353 -2.46 -20.54 -11.04
N PRO A 354 -3.69 -20.05 -10.75
CA PRO A 354 -3.99 -18.63 -10.74
C PRO A 354 -3.08 -17.85 -9.78
N ARG A 355 -2.62 -16.67 -10.20
CA ARG A 355 -1.83 -15.72 -9.39
C ARG A 355 -2.65 -14.47 -9.09
N ILE A 356 -3.82 -14.69 -8.49
CA ILE A 356 -4.72 -13.63 -7.98
C ILE A 356 -4.64 -13.62 -6.45
N GLY A 357 -4.35 -12.46 -5.86
CA GLY A 357 -4.29 -12.22 -4.42
C GLY A 357 -5.36 -11.24 -3.94
N LEU A 358 -5.72 -11.32 -2.66
CA LEU A 358 -6.59 -10.35 -2.00
C LEU A 358 -5.73 -9.32 -1.24
N ALA A 359 -5.97 -8.04 -1.46
CA ALA A 359 -5.27 -6.93 -0.81
C ALA A 359 -6.23 -6.01 -0.03
N PRO A 360 -6.77 -6.43 1.13
CA PRO A 360 -7.64 -5.57 1.93
C PRO A 360 -6.82 -4.59 2.76
N HIS A 361 -7.41 -3.45 3.13
CA HIS A 361 -6.86 -2.51 4.10
C HIS A 361 -7.53 -2.68 5.48
N LEU A 362 -6.86 -2.17 6.52
CA LEU A 362 -7.32 -2.25 7.90
C LEU A 362 -7.25 -0.90 8.60
N HIS A 363 -8.42 -0.38 8.96
CA HIS A 363 -8.59 0.93 9.59
C HIS A 363 -9.71 0.91 10.62
N PRO A 364 -9.49 0.39 11.84
CA PRO A 364 -10.55 0.25 12.83
C PRO A 364 -11.20 1.60 13.16
N PRO A 365 -12.55 1.71 13.18
CA PRO A 365 -13.24 2.99 13.34
C PRO A 365 -12.80 3.81 14.56
N PRO A 366 -12.58 3.25 15.77
CA PRO A 366 -12.11 4.06 16.89
C PRO A 366 -10.82 4.81 16.55
N LEU A 367 -9.84 4.16 15.92
CA LEU A 367 -8.56 4.77 15.60
C LEU A 367 -8.68 5.76 14.45
N SER A 368 -9.44 5.41 13.40
CA SER A 368 -9.70 6.27 12.23
C SER A 368 -10.59 7.47 12.54
N LEU A 369 -11.31 7.47 13.67
CA LEU A 369 -12.09 8.61 14.15
C LEU A 369 -11.35 9.41 15.23
N GLY A 370 -10.03 9.25 15.31
CA GLY A 370 -9.22 10.07 16.19
C GLY A 370 -9.25 9.65 17.66
N THR A 371 -9.57 8.39 18.01
CA THR A 371 -9.43 7.87 19.40
C THR A 371 -8.18 7.02 19.61
N ASP A 372 -7.66 7.02 20.84
CA ASP A 372 -6.44 6.28 21.19
C ASP A 372 -6.74 4.78 21.40
N TYR A 373 -5.72 3.94 21.30
CA TYR A 373 -5.85 2.51 21.59
C TYR A 373 -5.78 2.22 23.09
N THR A 374 -6.74 2.76 23.85
CA THR A 374 -6.83 2.62 25.30
C THR A 374 -8.27 2.40 25.78
N GLY A 375 -8.45 1.99 27.03
CA GLY A 375 -9.77 1.87 27.68
C GLY A 375 -10.82 1.11 26.85
N THR A 376 -11.99 1.72 26.69
CA THR A 376 -13.10 1.14 25.91
C THR A 376 -12.84 1.13 24.40
N ALA A 377 -12.11 2.13 23.87
CA ALA A 377 -11.74 2.19 22.44
C ALA A 377 -10.85 1.00 22.05
N ARG A 378 -9.95 0.57 22.95
CA ARG A 378 -9.17 -0.66 22.77
C ARG A 378 -10.07 -1.90 22.65
N ALA A 379 -11.05 -2.07 23.55
CA ALA A 379 -11.94 -3.23 23.49
C ALA A 379 -12.75 -3.29 22.17
N TRP A 380 -13.22 -2.14 21.70
CA TRP A 380 -13.91 -2.05 20.39
C TRP A 380 -12.98 -2.31 19.21
N THR A 381 -11.76 -1.78 19.26
CA THR A 381 -10.74 -2.03 18.23
C THR A 381 -10.40 -3.51 18.18
N ASP A 382 -10.22 -4.15 19.33
CA ASP A 382 -9.94 -5.59 19.45
C ASP A 382 -11.02 -6.45 18.80
N GLN A 383 -12.29 -6.09 19.05
CA GLN A 383 -13.42 -6.77 18.44
C GLN A 383 -13.47 -6.55 16.92
N THR A 384 -13.16 -5.33 16.48
CA THR A 384 -13.10 -4.98 15.05
C THR A 384 -12.01 -5.77 14.33
N LEU A 385 -10.83 -5.90 14.94
CA LEU A 385 -9.73 -6.71 14.41
C LEU A 385 -10.14 -8.17 14.23
N ALA A 386 -10.85 -8.74 15.22
CA ALA A 386 -11.34 -10.11 15.13
C ALA A 386 -12.33 -10.30 13.97
N TRP A 387 -13.32 -9.41 13.84
CA TRP A 387 -14.30 -9.47 12.74
C TRP A 387 -13.64 -9.26 11.37
N TRP A 388 -12.74 -8.29 11.27
CA TRP A 388 -11.99 -8.03 10.05
C TRP A 388 -11.21 -9.26 9.62
N ARG A 389 -10.46 -9.88 10.55
CA ARG A 389 -9.68 -11.10 10.28
C ARG A 389 -10.57 -12.21 9.75
N ASP A 390 -11.66 -12.50 10.45
CA ASP A 390 -12.56 -13.60 10.10
C ASP A 390 -13.23 -13.37 8.74
N ASN A 391 -13.68 -12.14 8.46
CA ASN A 391 -14.30 -11.79 7.18
C ASN A 391 -13.30 -11.80 6.03
N THR A 392 -12.07 -11.34 6.26
CA THR A 392 -10.97 -11.41 5.29
C THR A 392 -10.63 -12.87 4.96
N LEU A 393 -10.49 -13.74 5.97
CA LEU A 393 -10.16 -15.15 5.76
C LEU A 393 -11.27 -15.92 5.04
N ARG A 394 -12.54 -15.65 5.35
CA ARG A 394 -13.68 -16.22 4.60
C ARG A 394 -13.71 -15.73 3.15
N THR A 395 -13.37 -14.47 2.92
CA THR A 395 -13.26 -13.93 1.56
C THR A 395 -12.12 -14.63 0.83
N ALA A 396 -10.93 -14.71 1.42
CA ALA A 396 -9.77 -15.38 0.85
C ALA A 396 -10.04 -16.86 0.53
N GLU A 397 -10.72 -17.60 1.41
CA GLU A 397 -11.15 -18.98 1.17
C GLU A 397 -12.11 -19.07 -0.03
N ARG A 398 -13.12 -18.21 -0.09
CA ARG A 398 -14.07 -18.15 -1.21
C ARG A 398 -13.39 -17.81 -2.55
N LEU A 399 -12.35 -16.99 -2.51
CA LEU A 399 -11.57 -16.60 -3.68
C LEU A 399 -10.42 -17.57 -4.00
N ASN A 400 -10.12 -18.52 -3.11
CA ASN A 400 -8.91 -19.34 -3.14
C ASN A 400 -7.64 -18.49 -3.39
N ALA A 401 -7.47 -17.43 -2.61
CA ALA A 401 -6.42 -16.41 -2.80
C ALA A 401 -5.53 -16.28 -1.55
N PRO A 402 -4.22 -15.98 -1.70
CA PRO A 402 -3.43 -15.46 -0.60
C PRO A 402 -3.91 -14.07 -0.19
N VAL A 403 -3.51 -13.64 1.01
CA VAL A 403 -3.85 -12.31 1.54
C VAL A 403 -2.58 -11.52 1.82
N VAL A 404 -2.54 -10.29 1.33
CA VAL A 404 -1.56 -9.27 1.72
C VAL A 404 -2.36 -8.11 2.31
N LEU A 405 -2.21 -7.80 3.59
CA LEU A 405 -2.76 -6.58 4.17
C LEU A 405 -2.09 -5.38 3.49
N GLY A 406 -2.79 -4.80 2.50
CA GLY A 406 -2.25 -3.78 1.60
C GLY A 406 -1.88 -2.50 2.33
N GLU A 407 -2.55 -2.25 3.46
CA GLU A 407 -2.33 -1.06 4.24
C GLU A 407 -2.88 -1.18 5.66
N PHE A 408 -2.06 -0.80 6.64
CA PHE A 408 -2.49 -0.46 7.99
C PHE A 408 -1.50 0.53 8.60
N GLY A 409 -1.96 1.33 9.55
CA GLY A 409 -1.10 2.27 10.24
C GLY A 409 -1.85 3.00 11.35
N VAL A 410 -1.08 3.63 12.22
CA VAL A 410 -1.59 4.50 13.28
C VAL A 410 -0.53 5.58 13.53
N ASP A 411 -0.96 6.75 14.01
CA ASP A 411 0.01 7.69 14.57
C ASP A 411 0.65 7.08 15.83
N MET A 412 1.95 6.83 15.75
CA MET A 412 2.71 6.15 16.80
C MET A 412 2.99 7.02 18.03
N ALA A 413 2.75 8.33 17.94
CA ALA A 413 2.78 9.21 19.12
C ALA A 413 1.59 8.98 20.06
N ARG A 414 0.54 8.28 19.59
CA ARG A 414 -0.70 8.11 20.35
C ARG A 414 -0.61 7.02 21.42
N PRO A 415 -1.26 7.22 22.57
CA PRO A 415 -1.36 6.20 23.61
C PRO A 415 -1.84 4.83 23.07
N GLY A 416 -1.06 3.80 23.35
CA GLY A 416 -1.37 2.41 22.96
C GLY A 416 -1.03 2.05 21.51
N ALA A 417 -0.52 2.96 20.69
CA ALA A 417 -0.23 2.70 19.27
C ALA A 417 0.71 1.49 19.04
N ALA A 418 1.80 1.37 19.82
CA ALA A 418 2.70 0.22 19.73
C ALA A 418 1.99 -1.11 20.03
N ALA A 419 1.11 -1.14 21.03
CA ALA A 419 0.33 -2.33 21.39
C ALA A 419 -0.72 -2.68 20.31
N PHE A 420 -1.26 -1.68 19.62
CA PHE A 420 -2.12 -1.90 18.44
C PHE A 420 -1.32 -2.52 17.30
N VAL A 421 -0.16 -1.94 16.96
CA VAL A 421 0.72 -2.47 15.92
C VAL A 421 1.10 -3.91 16.24
N GLU A 422 1.65 -4.21 17.43
CA GLU A 422 1.99 -5.57 17.85
C GLU A 422 0.83 -6.56 17.69
N LYS A 423 -0.40 -6.12 17.98
CA LYS A 423 -1.59 -6.96 17.82
C LYS A 423 -1.90 -7.26 16.35
N VAL A 424 -1.79 -6.28 15.46
CA VAL A 424 -1.95 -6.49 14.01
C VAL A 424 -0.84 -7.41 13.50
N LEU A 425 0.39 -7.26 13.99
CA LEU A 425 1.51 -8.12 13.60
C LEU A 425 1.26 -9.58 14.01
N ASN A 426 0.87 -9.82 15.26
CA ASN A 426 0.53 -11.17 15.73
C ASN A 426 -0.63 -11.78 14.93
N MET A 427 -1.69 -11.00 14.71
CA MET A 427 -2.86 -11.45 13.95
C MET A 427 -2.49 -11.89 12.52
N THR A 428 -1.65 -11.12 11.84
CA THR A 428 -1.21 -11.43 10.47
C THR A 428 -0.22 -12.60 10.42
N ASP A 429 0.70 -12.71 11.38
CA ASP A 429 1.60 -13.86 11.55
C ASP A 429 0.79 -15.16 11.73
N GLU A 430 -0.19 -15.17 12.64
CA GLU A 430 -1.04 -16.33 12.94
C GLU A 430 -1.94 -16.72 11.76
N SER A 431 -2.38 -15.72 10.97
CA SER A 431 -3.28 -15.92 9.84
C SER A 431 -2.56 -16.21 8.52
N GLY A 432 -1.22 -16.18 8.50
CA GLY A 432 -0.41 -16.39 7.30
C GLY A 432 -0.59 -15.28 6.24
N MET A 433 -0.77 -14.04 6.68
CA MET A 433 -0.96 -12.88 5.79
C MET A 433 0.33 -12.08 5.65
N GLY A 434 0.65 -11.63 4.43
CA GLY A 434 1.61 -10.53 4.25
C GLY A 434 1.02 -9.21 4.75
N ARG A 435 1.85 -8.17 4.92
CA ARG A 435 1.44 -6.85 5.40
C ARG A 435 2.34 -5.72 4.95
N LEU A 436 1.72 -4.56 4.78
CA LEU A 436 2.36 -3.31 4.40
C LEU A 436 1.95 -2.23 5.40
N TYR A 437 2.92 -1.73 6.15
CA TYR A 437 2.72 -0.65 7.11
C TYR A 437 2.77 0.70 6.40
N ARG A 438 1.83 1.59 6.72
CA ARG A 438 1.86 2.98 6.29
C ARG A 438 2.32 3.87 7.44
N PRO A 439 3.51 4.48 7.33
CA PRO A 439 3.91 5.62 8.15
C PRO A 439 2.84 6.72 8.19
N ASN A 440 2.44 7.18 9.37
CA ASN A 440 1.53 8.32 9.50
C ASN A 440 2.31 9.57 9.98
N PRO A 441 2.32 10.72 9.29
CA PRO A 441 2.86 11.96 9.86
C PRO A 441 2.04 12.40 11.10
N PRO A 442 2.64 12.96 12.17
CA PRO A 442 4.04 13.36 12.34
C PRO A 442 4.92 12.28 13.02
N SER A 443 4.49 11.01 13.03
CA SER A 443 4.93 9.95 13.95
C SER A 443 6.42 9.58 14.00
N GLY A 444 7.31 10.28 13.29
CA GLY A 444 8.75 10.04 13.31
C GLY A 444 9.17 8.72 12.65
N LEU A 445 8.25 7.77 12.45
CA LEU A 445 8.40 6.57 11.64
C LEU A 445 8.27 6.89 10.15
N ARG A 446 8.87 7.98 9.70
CA ARG A 446 9.27 8.09 8.29
C ARG A 446 10.59 7.34 8.24
N PRO A 447 10.67 6.11 7.68
CA PRO A 447 11.84 5.26 7.83
C PRO A 447 13.09 6.06 7.53
N TYR A 448 13.12 6.81 6.42
CA TYR A 448 14.04 7.93 6.25
C TYR A 448 13.51 8.93 5.20
N THR A 449 13.57 10.24 5.48
CA THR A 449 13.44 11.32 4.48
C THR A 449 14.53 12.36 4.71
N ALA A 450 14.93 13.05 3.63
CA ALA A 450 16.16 13.83 3.51
C ALA A 450 16.36 14.99 4.51
N ASP A 451 15.35 15.41 5.28
CA ASP A 451 15.37 16.65 6.07
C ASP A 451 15.80 16.49 7.54
N ARG A 452 16.42 15.38 7.95
CA ARG A 452 17.03 15.29 9.29
C ARG A 452 18.40 15.96 9.33
N GLU A 453 18.43 17.28 9.19
CA GLU A 453 19.50 18.08 9.81
C GLU A 453 19.09 18.44 11.25
N ALA A 454 19.96 18.08 12.18
CA ALA A 454 20.04 18.60 13.54
C ALA A 454 18.77 18.52 14.41
N GLU A 455 18.56 17.37 15.07
CA GLU A 455 18.32 17.42 16.52
C GLU A 455 18.72 16.08 17.16
N GLU A 456 19.74 16.16 18.01
CA GLU A 456 20.25 15.10 18.86
C GLU A 456 19.16 14.65 19.85
N SER A 457 18.65 13.44 19.66
CA SER A 457 18.01 12.67 20.72
C SER A 457 18.25 11.19 20.45
N THR A 458 19.34 10.69 21.00
CA THR A 458 19.68 9.25 21.08
C THR A 458 18.74 8.47 22.03
N ALA A 459 17.63 9.05 22.47
CA ALA A 459 16.68 8.45 23.42
C ALA A 459 15.34 8.02 22.79
N GLU A 460 15.07 8.41 21.53
CA GLU A 460 13.82 8.16 20.82
C GLU A 460 14.03 7.44 19.48
N ARG A 461 14.82 6.34 19.51
CA ARG A 461 14.60 5.23 18.56
C ARG A 461 13.30 4.55 19.00
N THR A 462 12.19 5.24 18.71
CA THR A 462 10.92 5.15 19.43
C THR A 462 10.29 3.76 19.29
N THR A 463 9.50 3.39 20.30
CA THR A 463 8.88 2.07 20.55
C THR A 463 8.22 1.37 19.34
N GLY A 464 7.94 2.09 18.25
CA GLY A 464 7.38 1.52 17.01
C GLY A 464 8.36 0.78 16.10
N GLU A 465 9.63 1.19 16.02
CA GLU A 465 10.64 0.47 15.21
C GLU A 465 10.89 -0.93 15.79
N HIS A 466 10.96 -1.03 17.12
CA HIS A 466 11.05 -2.30 17.85
C HIS A 466 9.83 -3.18 17.65
N ALA A 467 8.62 -2.61 17.54
CA ALA A 467 7.41 -3.38 17.32
C ALA A 467 7.42 -4.05 15.93
N LEU A 468 7.91 -3.35 14.91
CA LEU A 468 7.97 -3.82 13.52
C LEU A 468 9.12 -4.82 13.28
N ALA A 469 10.26 -4.64 13.96
CA ALA A 469 11.43 -5.52 13.84
C ALA A 469 11.19 -6.89 14.49
N ARG A 470 10.67 -7.85 13.72
CA ARG A 470 10.36 -9.22 14.19
C ARG A 470 11.03 -10.27 13.35
N ALA A 471 11.43 -11.39 13.96
CA ALA A 471 11.97 -12.53 13.25
C ALA A 471 10.85 -13.23 12.46
N TYR A 472 11.11 -13.66 11.22
CA TYR A 472 10.10 -14.35 10.40
C TYR A 472 10.73 -15.08 9.21
N PRO A 473 10.07 -16.13 8.68
CA PRO A 473 10.49 -16.74 7.42
C PRO A 473 10.08 -15.86 6.24
N ARG A 474 11.05 -15.23 5.58
CA ARG A 474 10.84 -14.37 4.39
C ARG A 474 10.34 -15.20 3.20
N ALA A 475 10.94 -16.37 3.00
CA ALA A 475 10.60 -17.33 1.95
C ALA A 475 10.74 -18.76 2.48
N VAL A 476 9.78 -19.64 2.20
CA VAL A 476 9.80 -21.04 2.63
C VAL A 476 9.87 -21.95 1.41
N ALA A 477 10.91 -22.78 1.34
CA ALA A 477 11.13 -23.76 0.27
C ALA A 477 10.29 -25.04 0.50
N GLY A 478 8.97 -24.86 0.53
CA GLY A 478 7.97 -25.89 0.81
C GLY A 478 6.62 -25.26 1.10
N VAL A 479 5.63 -26.08 1.45
CA VAL A 479 4.32 -25.60 1.90
C VAL A 479 4.36 -25.40 3.42
N PRO A 480 4.22 -24.15 3.94
CA PRO A 480 4.21 -23.91 5.38
C PRO A 480 3.01 -24.58 6.07
N GLU A 481 3.28 -25.41 7.07
CA GLU A 481 2.27 -26.00 7.94
C GLU A 481 2.15 -25.26 9.27
N LEU A 482 3.28 -24.74 9.77
CA LEU A 482 3.34 -23.96 10.99
C LEU A 482 4.43 -22.90 10.87
N VAL A 483 4.12 -21.68 11.26
CA VAL A 483 5.09 -20.64 11.56
C VAL A 483 4.78 -20.14 12.96
N ARG A 484 5.76 -20.18 13.85
CA ARG A 484 5.65 -19.68 15.22
C ARG A 484 6.82 -18.79 15.52
N VAL A 485 6.52 -17.54 15.88
CA VAL A 485 7.52 -16.52 16.21
C VAL A 485 7.34 -16.14 17.66
N GLU A 486 8.41 -16.31 18.42
CA GLU A 486 8.55 -15.91 19.82
C GLU A 486 9.82 -15.06 19.95
N ARG A 487 9.95 -14.28 21.03
CA ARG A 487 11.19 -13.52 21.27
C ARG A 487 12.39 -14.46 21.33
N GLY A 488 13.36 -14.25 20.45
CA GLY A 488 14.58 -15.07 20.36
C GLY A 488 14.36 -16.50 19.86
N ARG A 489 13.18 -16.85 19.30
CA ARG A 489 12.90 -18.18 18.73
C ARG A 489 11.94 -18.12 17.55
N VAL A 490 12.31 -18.79 16.46
CA VAL A 490 11.44 -19.00 15.28
C VAL A 490 11.34 -20.49 14.99
N THR A 491 10.12 -21.01 14.89
CA THR A 491 9.85 -22.39 14.46
C THR A 491 9.07 -22.38 13.15
N VAL A 492 9.59 -23.09 12.15
CA VAL A 492 8.94 -23.30 10.85
C VAL A 492 8.79 -24.80 10.62
N ARG A 493 7.56 -25.27 10.46
CA ARG A 493 7.26 -26.62 9.95
C ARG A 493 6.77 -26.50 8.52
N LEU A 494 7.41 -27.21 7.61
CA LEU A 494 7.11 -27.18 6.18
C LEU A 494 6.99 -28.59 5.63
N ARG A 495 6.08 -28.75 4.67
CA ARG A 495 5.97 -29.96 3.85
C ARG A 495 6.74 -29.74 2.54
N SER A 496 7.62 -30.67 2.20
CA SER A 496 8.42 -30.60 0.99
C SER A 496 7.56 -30.76 -0.26
N ASP A 497 7.91 -30.01 -1.31
CA ASP A 497 7.35 -30.12 -2.66
C ASP A 497 8.50 -30.04 -3.65
N ARG A 498 8.69 -31.08 -4.46
CA ARG A 498 9.82 -31.18 -5.41
C ARG A 498 9.75 -30.17 -6.55
N ARG A 499 8.61 -29.49 -6.72
CA ARG A 499 8.45 -28.40 -7.70
C ARG A 499 9.02 -27.08 -7.18
N ILE A 500 9.26 -26.98 -5.86
CA ILE A 500 9.81 -25.80 -5.21
C ILE A 500 11.32 -25.96 -5.09
N SER A 501 12.06 -24.87 -5.33
CA SER A 501 13.52 -24.85 -5.26
C SER A 501 14.04 -23.69 -4.41
N GLY A 502 15.35 -23.67 -4.15
CA GLY A 502 16.01 -22.65 -3.34
C GLY A 502 15.97 -22.94 -1.83
N ASP A 503 16.48 -21.99 -1.06
CA ASP A 503 16.57 -22.11 0.40
C ASP A 503 15.34 -21.49 1.08
N THR A 504 15.00 -22.03 2.26
CA THR A 504 14.16 -21.30 3.21
C THR A 504 14.99 -20.16 3.81
N GLU A 505 14.46 -18.94 3.81
CA GLU A 505 15.13 -17.75 4.34
C GLU A 505 14.41 -17.25 5.59
N ILE A 506 15.14 -17.08 6.68
CA ILE A 506 14.61 -16.60 7.95
C ILE A 506 15.35 -15.31 8.32
N TYR A 507 14.61 -14.19 8.42
CA TYR A 507 15.15 -12.94 8.94
C TYR A 507 15.25 -13.01 10.47
N LEU A 508 16.39 -12.56 11.01
CA LEU A 508 16.65 -12.50 12.44
C LEU A 508 17.01 -11.06 12.83
N PRO A 509 16.17 -10.33 13.56
CA PRO A 509 16.42 -8.94 13.92
C PRO A 509 17.58 -8.82 14.93
N PRO A 510 18.36 -7.73 14.87
CA PRO A 510 19.49 -7.54 15.76
C PRO A 510 19.11 -7.47 17.24
N GLY A 511 17.91 -6.98 17.57
CA GLY A 511 17.43 -6.88 18.95
C GLY A 511 17.25 -8.24 19.65
N ASP A 512 16.69 -9.23 18.95
CA ASP A 512 16.41 -10.56 19.53
C ASP A 512 17.53 -11.57 19.25
N PHE A 513 18.33 -11.37 18.19
CA PHE A 513 19.34 -12.30 17.71
C PHE A 513 20.68 -11.58 17.45
N PRO A 514 21.31 -10.92 18.42
CA PRO A 514 22.45 -10.02 18.17
C PRO A 514 23.57 -10.65 17.32
N GLU A 515 23.92 -11.91 17.60
CA GLU A 515 24.97 -12.67 16.89
C GLU A 515 24.42 -13.59 15.78
N GLY A 516 23.14 -13.48 15.45
CA GLY A 516 22.41 -14.44 14.61
C GLY A 516 21.70 -15.50 15.46
N GLY A 517 21.39 -16.63 14.85
CA GLY A 517 20.68 -17.72 15.51
C GLY A 517 21.24 -19.09 15.19
N THR A 518 21.08 -20.01 16.14
CA THR A 518 21.47 -21.42 16.02
C THR A 518 20.28 -22.25 15.51
N LEU A 519 20.50 -23.01 14.44
CA LEU A 519 19.47 -23.89 13.86
C LEU A 519 19.49 -25.27 14.52
N THR A 520 18.31 -25.72 14.95
CA THR A 520 17.99 -27.14 15.20
C THR A 520 16.99 -27.61 14.15
N ALA A 521 17.33 -28.65 13.40
CA ALA A 521 16.48 -29.20 12.34
C ALA A 521 16.10 -30.66 12.61
N SER A 522 14.91 -31.09 12.18
CA SER A 522 14.44 -32.47 12.33
C SER A 522 15.22 -33.48 11.47
N ALA A 523 15.80 -33.03 10.35
CA ALA A 523 16.57 -33.86 9.43
C ALA A 523 18.06 -33.50 9.50
N ALA A 524 18.92 -34.50 9.71
CA ALA A 524 20.37 -34.33 9.81
C ALA A 524 21.03 -33.85 8.50
N SER A 525 20.37 -34.03 7.36
CA SER A 525 20.82 -33.53 6.05
C SER A 525 20.60 -32.03 5.84
N THR A 526 19.95 -31.35 6.79
CA THR A 526 19.67 -29.91 6.71
C THR A 526 20.95 -29.10 6.89
N VAL A 527 21.20 -28.16 5.98
CA VAL A 527 22.35 -27.26 6.02
C VAL A 527 21.87 -25.83 6.15
N SER A 528 22.59 -24.98 6.88
CA SER A 528 22.29 -23.55 6.98
C SER A 528 23.51 -22.67 6.74
N ARG A 529 23.24 -21.43 6.29
CA ARG A 529 24.22 -20.37 6.09
C ARG A 529 23.68 -19.07 6.65
N TRP A 530 24.42 -18.44 7.55
CA TRP A 530 24.10 -17.13 8.10
C TRP A 530 24.74 -16.01 7.27
N ASP A 531 23.93 -15.04 6.86
CA ASP A 531 24.42 -13.80 6.24
C ASP A 531 24.25 -12.63 7.24
N PRO A 532 25.33 -12.14 7.86
CA PRO A 532 25.26 -11.09 8.87
C PRO A 532 24.91 -9.71 8.30
N ALA A 533 25.22 -9.45 7.02
CA ALA A 533 24.90 -8.18 6.37
C ALA A 533 23.40 -8.12 6.06
N ARG A 534 22.85 -9.21 5.52
CA ARG A 534 21.41 -9.31 5.23
C ARG A 534 20.56 -9.65 6.44
N ARG A 535 21.18 -10.14 7.53
CA ARG A 535 20.51 -10.64 8.73
C ARG A 535 19.55 -11.81 8.43
N VAL A 536 19.94 -12.64 7.47
CA VAL A 536 19.14 -13.77 6.98
C VAL A 536 19.88 -15.08 7.18
N LEU A 537 19.19 -16.05 7.78
CA LEU A 537 19.61 -17.45 7.82
C LEU A 537 18.97 -18.19 6.64
N SER A 538 19.78 -18.62 5.67
CA SER A 538 19.35 -19.52 4.60
C SER A 538 19.45 -20.97 5.08
N VAL A 539 18.41 -21.78 4.84
CA VAL A 539 18.33 -23.18 5.25
C VAL A 539 17.93 -24.05 4.06
N THR A 540 18.82 -24.96 3.68
CA THR A 540 18.60 -25.95 2.62
C THR A 540 18.10 -27.24 3.26
N THR A 541 16.94 -27.72 2.81
CA THR A 541 16.32 -28.96 3.30
C THR A 541 16.33 -30.05 2.23
N ASP A 542 16.39 -31.31 2.65
CA ASP A 542 16.35 -32.46 1.74
C ASP A 542 14.92 -32.69 1.22
N PRO A 543 14.64 -32.56 -0.10
CA PRO A 543 13.30 -32.71 -0.65
C PRO A 543 12.79 -34.16 -0.65
N SER A 544 13.62 -35.15 -0.28
CA SER A 544 13.20 -36.54 -0.09
C SER A 544 12.52 -36.77 1.25
N VAL A 545 12.80 -35.93 2.25
CA VAL A 545 12.13 -35.97 3.55
C VAL A 545 10.79 -35.23 3.43
N PRO A 546 9.64 -35.86 3.73
CA PRO A 546 8.33 -35.25 3.45
C PRO A 546 8.02 -33.98 4.25
N VAL A 547 8.50 -33.91 5.49
CA VAL A 547 8.22 -32.81 6.43
C VAL A 547 9.49 -32.45 7.19
N HIS A 548 9.79 -31.15 7.24
CA HIS A 548 10.88 -30.60 8.02
C HIS A 548 10.35 -29.72 9.14
N THR A 549 11.01 -29.76 10.30
CA THR A 549 10.82 -28.79 11.38
C THR A 549 12.13 -28.09 11.64
N LEU A 550 12.15 -26.77 11.46
CA LEU A 550 13.29 -25.89 11.64
C LEU A 550 13.01 -25.02 12.87
N THR A 551 13.89 -25.06 13.85
CA THR A 551 13.81 -24.19 15.04
C THR A 551 15.10 -23.40 15.12
N VAL A 552 14.99 -22.08 15.02
CA VAL A 552 16.10 -21.15 15.20
C VAL A 552 15.96 -20.52 16.58
N THR A 553 16.99 -20.63 17.40
CA THR A 553 17.06 -19.97 18.71
C THR A 553 18.20 -18.96 18.74
N ARG A 554 18.07 -17.93 19.56
CA ARG A 554 19.16 -16.99 19.84
C ARG A 554 20.43 -17.77 20.23
N SER A 555 21.54 -17.39 19.60
CA SER A 555 22.89 -17.90 19.91
C SER A 555 23.41 -17.34 21.24
#